data_AF-A0AAW7IGZ9-F1
#
_entry.id   AF-A0AAW7IGZ9-F1
#
_cell.length_a   1.000
_cell.length_b   1.000
_cell.length_c   1.000
_cell.angle_alpha   90.00
_cell.angle_beta   90.00
_cell.angle_gamma   90.00
#
_symmetry.space_group_name_H-M   'P 1'
#
loop_
_entity.id
_entity.type
_entity.pdbx_description
1 polymer ?
#
loop_
_entity_poly.entity_id
_entity_poly.type
_entity_poly.pdbx_seq_one_letter_code
_entity_poly.pdbx_strand_id
1 'polypeptide(L)' 'MENVKALLNTSVADAKSSLECVLLGNPQQALADAQLAIDFINQYGNTEGQKSRLAMLSAIVNKARKRLTK' A
#
# COMPACT_ATOMS: atom_id res chain seq x y z
N MET A 1 10.61 5.40 6.51
CA MET A 1 9.26 6.00 6.68
C MET A 1 8.88 6.99 5.57
N GLU A 2 9.81 7.46 4.74
CA GLU A 2 9.50 8.43 3.67
C GLU A 2 8.54 7.87 2.61
N ASN A 3 8.69 6.60 2.23
CA ASN A 3 7.84 5.96 1.22
C ASN A 3 6.36 5.92 1.63
N VAL A 4 6.08 5.56 2.89
CA VAL A 4 4.69 5.51 3.41
C VAL A 4 4.05 6.91 3.45
N LYS A 5 4.82 7.94 3.82
CA LYS A 5 4.34 9.33 3.77
C LYS A 5 4.03 9.78 2.35
N ALA A 6 4.86 9.44 1.37
CA ALA A 6 4.60 9.73 -0.03
C ALA A 6 3.34 9.01 -0.52
N LEU A 7 3.15 7.73 -0.14
CA LEU A 7 1.96 6.96 -0.49
C LEU A 7 0.68 7.57 0.06
N LEU A 8 0.71 8.18 1.24
CA LEU A 8 -0.48 8.77 1.88
C LEU A 8 -0.79 10.20 1.40
N ASN A 9 0.24 10.96 0.99
CA ASN A 9 0.09 12.35 0.54
C ASN A 9 -0.07 12.50 -0.99
N THR A 10 0.10 11.42 -1.76
CA THR A 10 -0.13 11.41 -3.21
C THR A 10 -1.50 10.83 -3.58
N SER A 11 -1.92 11.05 -4.83
CA SER A 11 -3.14 10.48 -5.41
C SER A 11 -3.16 8.95 -5.27
N VAL A 12 -4.35 8.36 -5.11
CA VAL A 12 -4.48 6.89 -5.00
C VAL A 12 -3.94 6.17 -6.24
N ALA A 13 -4.07 6.78 -7.42
CA ALA A 13 -3.56 6.24 -8.68
C ALA A 13 -2.01 6.19 -8.72
N ASP A 14 -1.35 7.27 -8.34
CA ASP A 14 0.12 7.34 -8.25
C ASP A 14 0.66 6.37 -7.20
N ALA A 15 0.05 6.36 -6.01
CA ALA A 15 0.43 5.43 -4.94
C ALA A 15 0.32 3.97 -5.39
N LYS A 16 -0.73 3.64 -6.14
CA LYS A 16 -0.92 2.31 -6.73
C LYS A 16 0.19 2.00 -7.74
N SER A 17 0.45 2.90 -8.69
CA SER A 17 1.46 2.69 -9.73
C SER A 17 2.85 2.45 -9.13
N SER A 18 3.23 3.25 -8.12
CA SER A 18 4.49 3.07 -7.39
C SER A 18 4.54 1.73 -6.67
N LEU A 19 3.49 1.35 -5.95
CA LEU A 19 3.44 0.06 -5.25
C LEU A 19 3.44 -1.14 -6.21
N GLU A 20 2.81 -1.03 -7.38
CA GLU A 20 2.86 -2.07 -8.41
C GLU A 20 4.26 -2.19 -9.01
N CYS A 21 4.98 -1.09 -9.20
CA CYS A 21 6.38 -1.12 -9.62
C CYS A 21 7.26 -1.83 -8.57
N VAL A 22 7.13 -1.45 -7.29
CA VAL A 22 7.85 -2.11 -6.18
C VAL A 22 7.46 -3.59 -6.08
N LEU A 23 6.19 -3.93 -6.25
CA LEU A 23 5.72 -5.33 -6.22
C LEU A 23 6.39 -6.20 -7.29
N LEU A 24 6.72 -5.63 -8.46
CA LEU A 24 7.40 -6.36 -9.54
C LEU A 24 8.86 -6.66 -9.22
N GLY A 25 9.58 -5.70 -8.63
CA GLY A 25 11.00 -5.83 -8.31
C GLY A 25 11.30 -6.42 -6.93
N ASN A 26 10.51 -6.06 -5.92
CA ASN A 26 10.67 -6.47 -4.53
C ASN A 26 9.30 -6.64 -3.82
N PRO A 27 8.67 -7.82 -3.94
CA PRO A 27 7.36 -8.09 -3.36
C PRO A 27 7.36 -8.04 -1.82
N GLN A 28 8.48 -8.31 -1.14
CA GLN A 28 8.57 -8.18 0.32
C GLN A 28 8.43 -6.72 0.74
N GLN A 29 9.12 -5.82 0.04
CA GLN A 29 9.04 -4.39 0.32
C GLN A 29 7.64 -3.84 0.03
N ALA A 30 7.01 -4.23 -1.08
CA ALA A 30 5.64 -3.82 -1.40
C ALA A 30 4.63 -4.26 -0.31
N LEU A 31 4.82 -5.45 0.26
CA LEU A 31 4.01 -5.93 1.39
C LEU A 31 4.19 -5.04 2.61
N ALA A 32 5.44 -4.76 3.00
CA ALA A 32 5.75 -3.96 4.18
C ALA A 32 5.21 -2.53 4.05
N ASP A 33 5.45 -1.87 2.93
CA ASP A 33 5.01 -0.50 2.67
C ASP A 33 3.47 -0.41 2.64
N ALA A 34 2.80 -1.34 1.97
CA ALA A 34 1.33 -1.34 1.91
C ALA A 34 0.68 -1.66 3.26
N GLN A 35 1.27 -2.58 4.04
CA GLN A 35 0.77 -2.94 5.37
C GLN A 35 0.94 -1.78 6.36
N LEU A 36 2.09 -1.10 6.35
CA LEU A 36 2.33 0.10 7.16
C LEU A 36 1.35 1.23 6.82
N ALA A 37 1.04 1.43 5.53
CA ALA A 37 0.09 2.44 5.10
C ALA A 37 -1.34 2.12 5.57
N ILE A 38 -1.76 0.85 5.55
CA ILE A 38 -3.06 0.40 6.09
C ILE A 38 -3.12 0.68 7.58
N ASP A 39 -2.08 0.28 8.32
CA ASP A 39 -2.01 0.45 9.78
C ASP A 39 -2.11 1.94 10.16
N PHE A 40 -1.39 2.80 9.44
CA PHE A 40 -1.45 4.24 9.62
C PHE A 40 -2.85 4.82 9.36
N ILE A 41 -3.52 4.40 8.28
CA ILE A 41 -4.88 4.85 7.97
C ILE A 41 -5.86 4.39 9.04
N ASN A 42 -5.72 3.17 9.55
CA ASN A 42 -6.58 2.64 10.60
C ASN A 42 -6.35 3.33 11.95
N GLN A 43 -5.11 3.73 12.24
CA GLN A 43 -4.73 4.32 13.52
C GLN A 43 -4.99 5.85 13.57
N TYR A 44 -4.81 6.56 12.45
CA TYR A 44 -4.84 8.03 12.41
C TYR A 44 -5.79 8.62 11.36
N GLY A 45 -6.29 7.82 10.43
CA GLY A 45 -7.15 8.28 9.34
C GLY A 45 -8.63 8.26 9.70
N ASN A 46 -9.41 9.18 9.12
CA ASN A 46 -10.85 9.02 9.06
C ASN A 46 -11.18 7.96 7.99
N THR A 47 -11.46 6.74 8.46
CA THR A 47 -11.59 5.52 7.64
C THR A 47 -12.61 5.67 6.50
N GLU A 48 -13.62 6.52 6.69
CA GLU A 48 -14.66 6.77 5.68
C GLU A 48 -14.13 7.46 4.42
N GLY A 49 -13.20 8.41 4.56
CA GLY A 49 -12.59 9.12 3.42
C GLY A 49 -11.48 8.34 2.73
N GLN A 50 -11.03 7.23 3.31
CA GLN A 50 -9.88 6.45 2.83
C GLN A 50 -10.26 5.06 2.29
N LYS A 51 -11.56 4.75 2.15
CA LYS A 51 -12.05 3.43 1.67
C LYS A 51 -11.38 2.98 0.36
N SER A 52 -11.29 3.86 -0.63
CA SER A 52 -10.63 3.55 -1.92
C SER A 52 -9.14 3.27 -1.77
N ARG A 53 -8.47 3.99 -0.85
CA ARG A 53 -7.04 3.80 -0.56
C ARG A 53 -6.81 2.48 0.17
N LEU A 54 -7.63 2.16 1.17
CA LEU A 54 -7.58 0.88 1.88
C LEU A 54 -7.83 -0.31 0.95
N ALA A 55 -8.80 -0.21 0.05
CA ALA A 55 -9.07 -1.25 -0.94
C ALA A 55 -7.86 -1.47 -1.87
N MET A 56 -7.25 -0.38 -2.35
CA MET A 56 -6.05 -0.42 -3.17
C MET A 56 -4.87 -1.06 -2.43
N LEU A 57 -4.56 -0.60 -1.21
CA LEU A 57 -3.47 -1.13 -0.40
C LEU A 57 -3.66 -2.61 -0.07
N SER A 58 -4.89 -3.01 0.28
CA SER A 58 -5.23 -4.42 0.55
C SER A 58 -5.02 -5.30 -0.70
N ALA A 59 -5.34 -4.79 -1.89
CA ALA A 59 -5.07 -5.50 -3.13
C ALA A 59 -3.56 -5.68 -3.38
N ILE A 60 -2.74 -4.68 -3.08
CA ILE A 60 -1.27 -4.78 -3.16
C ILE A 60 -0.74 -5.82 -2.17
N VAL A 61 -1.19 -5.80 -0.91
CA VAL A 61 -0.80 -6.80 0.10
C VAL A 61 -1.12 -8.22 -0.37
N ASN A 62 -2.32 -8.44 -0.89
CA ASN A 62 -2.73 -9.76 -1.41
C ASN A 62 -1.88 -10.20 -2.60
N LYS A 63 -1.58 -9.29 -3.53
CA LYS A 63 -0.68 -9.58 -4.67
C LYS A 63 0.73 -9.91 -4.20
N ALA A 64 1.26 -9.15 -3.24
CA ALA A 64 2.59 -9.35 -2.68
C ALA A 64 2.70 -10.71 -1.98
N ARG A 65 1.75 -11.04 -1.09
CA ARG A 65 1.68 -12.36 -0.44
C ARG A 65 1.66 -13.49 -1.46
N LYS A 66 0.81 -13.40 -2.49
CA LYS A 66 0.76 -14.41 -3.57
C LYS A 66 2.09 -14.60 -4.29
N ARG A 67 2.90 -13.54 -4.45
CA ARG A 67 4.24 -13.65 -5.05
C ARG A 67 5.29 -14.23 -4.12
N LEU A 68 5.15 -14.04 -2.81
CA LEU A 68 6.09 -14.54 -1.80
C LEU A 68 5.85 -15.99 -1.40
N THR A 69 4.62 -16.47 -1.56
CA THR A 69 4.25 -17.87 -1.27
C THR A 69 4.44 -18.79 -2.49
N LYS A 70 4.83 -18.25 -3.64
CA LYS A 70 5.08 -19.01 -4.87
C LYS A 70 6.55 -19.38 -4.98
#